data_AF-A0A6L9IPW5-F1
#
_entry.id   AF-A0A6L9IPW5-F1
#
_cell.length_a   1.000
_cell.length_b   1.000
_cell.length_c   1.000
_cell.angle_alpha   90.00
_cell.angle_beta   90.00
_cell.angle_gamma   90.00
#
_symmetry.space_group_name_H-M   'P 1'
#
loop_
_entity.id
_entity.type
_entity.pdbx_description
1 polymer ?
#
loop_
_entity_poly.entity_id
_entity_poly.type
_entity_poly.pdbx_seq_one_letter_code
_entity_poly.pdbx_strand_id
1 'polypeptide(L)'
;TLLICTPSLHFFNILFGARQTFMQVIALVLTAITTTAVLMVSLAPITLFFQLTSSQYEFFKLLNVVFFAVAGVMGVLFLRHGISVVTANDDQAGLQTRRIFFALWVLLYGFVGSQMAWTLSPFIGTPGEPFVMISQMGGNFYTDVINSLLTLIR
;
A
#
# COMPACT_ATOMS: atom_id res chain seq x y z
N THR A 1 6.32 0.45 8.30
CA THR A 1 5.57 -0.77 7.94
C THR A 1 6.33 -2.04 8.30
N LEU A 2 7.63 -2.15 7.97
CA LEU A 2 8.50 -3.30 8.26
C LEU A 2 8.41 -3.76 9.74
N LEU A 3 8.69 -2.88 10.69
CA LEU A 3 8.68 -3.16 12.15
C LEU A 3 7.32 -3.63 12.72
N ILE A 4 6.21 -3.31 12.03
CA ILE A 4 4.83 -3.61 12.45
C ILE A 4 4.31 -4.89 11.76
N CYS A 5 4.79 -5.20 10.55
CA CYS A 5 4.39 -6.38 9.80
C CYS A 5 5.18 -7.65 10.19
N THR A 6 6.46 -7.54 10.57
CA THR A 6 7.27 -8.72 10.94
C THR A 6 6.69 -9.50 12.12
N PRO A 7 6.21 -8.86 13.22
CA PRO A 7 5.63 -9.58 14.34
C PRO A 7 4.30 -10.25 13.98
N SER A 8 3.44 -9.60 13.19
CA SER A 8 2.13 -10.14 12.81
C SER A 8 2.24 -11.31 11.83
N LEU A 9 3.16 -11.25 10.87
CA LEU A 9 3.48 -12.38 9.99
C LEU A 9 4.12 -13.54 10.74
N HIS A 10 4.99 -13.26 11.73
CA HIS A 10 5.61 -14.29 12.57
C HIS A 10 4.59 -14.97 13.50
N PHE A 11 3.68 -14.20 14.10
CA PHE A 11 2.57 -14.75 14.89
C PHE A 11 1.61 -15.58 14.04
N PHE A 12 1.31 -15.15 12.80
CA PHE A 12 0.56 -15.98 11.85
C PHE A 12 1.32 -17.28 11.52
N ASN A 13 2.63 -17.20 11.29
CA ASN A 13 3.46 -18.39 11.03
C ASN A 13 3.43 -19.40 12.18
N ILE A 14 3.53 -18.91 13.43
CA ILE A 14 3.47 -19.73 14.64
C ILE A 14 2.06 -20.30 14.87
N LEU A 15 1.01 -19.49 14.69
CA LEU A 15 -0.38 -19.91 14.93
C LEU A 15 -0.85 -20.99 13.95
N PHE A 16 -0.27 -21.04 12.74
CA PHE A 16 -0.68 -21.95 11.68
C PHE A 16 0.30 -23.11 11.43
N GLY A 17 1.34 -23.27 12.27
CA GLY A 17 2.19 -24.47 12.29
C GLY A 17 3.22 -24.59 11.15
N ALA A 18 3.43 -23.52 10.38
CA ALA A 18 4.35 -23.57 9.25
C ALA A 18 5.81 -23.55 9.73
N ARG A 19 6.63 -24.51 9.27
CA ARG A 19 8.08 -24.64 9.57
C ARG A 19 8.93 -23.59 8.84
N GLN A 20 8.49 -22.34 8.82
CA GLN A 20 9.16 -21.28 8.10
C GLN A 20 10.26 -20.69 8.98
N THR A 21 11.45 -20.53 8.41
CA THR A 21 12.53 -19.84 9.09
C THR A 21 12.26 -18.35 9.12
N PHE A 22 12.62 -17.67 10.20
CA PHE A 22 12.51 -16.21 10.35
C PHE A 22 13.07 -15.44 9.13
N MET A 23 14.14 -15.99 8.51
CA MET A 23 14.76 -15.43 7.31
C MET A 23 13.89 -15.49 6.05
N GLN A 24 13.06 -16.53 5.87
CA GLN A 24 12.15 -16.63 4.71
C GLN A 24 11.05 -15.56 4.76
N VAL A 25 10.55 -15.27 5.96
CA VAL A 25 9.54 -14.20 6.17
C VAL A 25 10.14 -12.84 5.84
N ILE A 26 11.36 -12.57 6.32
CA ILE A 26 12.07 -11.32 6.03
C ILE A 26 12.33 -11.17 4.53
N ALA A 27 12.81 -12.22 3.85
CA ALA A 27 13.07 -12.20 2.41
C ALA A 27 11.78 -11.96 1.60
N LEU A 28 10.66 -12.58 2.00
CA LEU A 28 9.37 -12.39 1.34
C LEU A 28 8.85 -10.95 1.51
N VAL A 29 9.00 -10.36 2.70
CA VAL A 29 8.59 -8.97 2.94
C VAL A 29 9.49 -8.00 2.19
N LEU A 30 10.80 -8.24 2.16
CA LEU A 30 11.76 -7.42 1.41
C LEU A 30 11.45 -7.43 -0.09
N THR A 31 11.19 -8.60 -0.68
CA THR A 31 10.84 -8.69 -2.10
C THR A 31 9.55 -7.92 -2.42
N ALA A 32 8.50 -8.04 -1.59
CA ALA A 32 7.27 -7.28 -1.77
C ALA A 32 7.49 -5.75 -1.69
N ILE A 33 8.34 -5.29 -0.77
CA ILE A 33 8.69 -3.87 -0.64
C ILE A 33 9.49 -3.40 -1.86
N THR A 34 10.51 -4.16 -2.27
CA THR A 34 11.33 -3.82 -3.45
C THR A 34 10.47 -3.75 -4.70
N THR A 35 9.57 -4.71 -4.93
CA THR A 35 8.63 -4.67 -6.06
C THR A 35 7.76 -3.42 -6.03
N THR A 36 7.20 -3.08 -4.86
CA THR A 36 6.35 -1.89 -4.71
C THR A 36 7.15 -0.60 -4.98
N ALA A 37 8.38 -0.51 -4.46
CA ALA A 37 9.26 0.64 -4.66
C ALA A 37 9.68 0.81 -6.12
N VAL A 38 10.06 -0.28 -6.80
CA VAL A 38 10.43 -0.26 -8.22
C VAL A 38 9.24 0.17 -9.08
N LEU A 39 8.03 -0.30 -8.79
CA LEU A 39 6.82 0.13 -9.49
C LEU A 39 6.56 1.62 -9.29
N MET A 40 6.68 2.14 -8.07
CA MET A 40 6.53 3.57 -7.80
C MET A 40 7.56 4.42 -8.57
N VAL A 41 8.83 4.01 -8.55
CA VAL A 41 9.91 4.69 -9.27
C VAL A 41 9.67 4.65 -10.79
N SER A 42 9.15 3.54 -11.32
CA SER A 42 8.79 3.42 -12.73
C SER A 42 7.63 4.33 -13.14
N LEU A 43 6.74 4.67 -12.20
CA LEU A 43 5.59 5.55 -12.44
C LEU A 43 5.94 7.04 -12.20
N ALA A 44 7.04 7.33 -11.51
CA ALA A 44 7.54 8.69 -11.25
C ALA A 44 7.75 9.55 -12.52
N PRO A 45 8.34 9.07 -13.64
CA PRO A 45 8.47 9.91 -14.83
C PRO A 45 7.11 10.29 -15.44
N ILE A 46 6.09 9.43 -15.30
CA ILE A 46 4.74 9.71 -15.78
C ILE A 46 4.11 10.83 -14.93
N THR A 47 4.23 10.75 -13.60
CA THR A 47 3.72 11.82 -12.71
C THR A 47 4.42 13.15 -12.97
N LEU A 48 5.73 13.13 -13.19
CA LEU A 48 6.53 14.33 -13.50
C LEU A 48 6.10 14.97 -14.83
N PHE A 49 5.83 14.17 -15.87
CA PHE A 49 5.34 14.67 -17.14
C PHE A 49 3.99 15.40 -17.02
N PHE A 50 3.05 14.81 -16.27
CA PHE A 50 1.74 15.44 -16.04
C PHE A 50 1.81 16.68 -15.14
N GLN A 51 2.74 16.71 -14.20
CA GLN A 51 3.00 17.88 -13.35
C GLN A 51 3.55 19.07 -14.15
N LEU A 52 4.40 18.81 -15.15
CA LEU A 52 4.95 19.86 -16.01
C LEU A 52 3.95 20.34 -17.08
N THR A 53 2.99 19.49 -17.47
CA THR A 53 2.07 19.77 -18.58
C THR A 53 0.72 20.32 -18.14
N SER A 54 0.26 20.04 -16.92
CA SER A 54 -1.07 20.44 -16.44
C SER A 54 -1.00 21.16 -15.08
N SER A 55 -1.88 22.15 -14.88
CA SER A 55 -1.94 22.97 -13.66
C SER A 55 -3.09 22.58 -12.72
N GLN A 56 -3.84 21.51 -13.04
CA GLN A 56 -4.97 21.05 -12.23
C GLN A 56 -4.48 20.16 -11.07
N TYR A 57 -4.41 20.75 -9.87
CA TYR A 57 -3.94 20.06 -8.66
C TYR A 57 -4.75 18.81 -8.32
N GLU A 58 -6.08 18.85 -8.48
CA GLU A 58 -6.96 17.71 -8.17
C GLU A 58 -6.73 16.51 -9.10
N PHE A 59 -6.46 16.76 -10.39
CA PHE A 59 -6.09 15.71 -11.33
C PHE A 59 -4.78 15.03 -10.92
N PHE A 60 -3.77 15.82 -10.54
CA PHE A 60 -2.48 15.30 -10.07
C PHE A 60 -2.63 14.48 -8.78
N LYS A 61 -3.46 14.93 -7.85
CA LYS A 61 -3.76 14.20 -6.61
C LYS A 61 -4.38 12.82 -6.91
N LEU A 62 -5.43 12.78 -7.74
CA LEU A 62 -6.11 11.54 -8.10
C LEU A 62 -5.19 10.58 -8.89
N LEU A 63 -4.38 11.09 -9.80
CA LEU A 63 -3.41 10.29 -10.56
C LEU A 63 -2.43 9.56 -9.64
N ASN A 64 -1.86 10.28 -8.67
CA ASN A 64 -0.95 9.67 -7.69
C ASN A 64 -1.67 8.62 -6.85
N VAL A 65 -2.89 8.89 -6.37
CA VAL A 65 -3.69 7.91 -5.62
C VAL A 65 -3.88 6.61 -6.41
N VAL A 66 -4.18 6.71 -7.71
CA VAL A 66 -4.30 5.54 -8.60
C VAL A 66 -2.98 4.79 -8.72
N PHE A 67 -1.86 5.48 -8.91
CA PHE A 67 -0.54 4.84 -9.02
C PHE A 67 -0.12 4.14 -7.72
N PHE A 68 -0.35 4.77 -6.57
CA PHE A 68 -0.13 4.14 -5.26
C PHE A 68 -1.03 2.91 -5.06
N ALA A 69 -2.30 2.99 -5.47
CA ALA A 69 -3.23 1.85 -5.39
C ALA A 69 -2.78 0.67 -6.26
N VAL A 70 -2.39 0.92 -7.51
CA VAL A 70 -1.90 -0.12 -8.44
C VAL A 70 -0.61 -0.75 -7.90
N ALA A 71 0.36 0.06 -7.48
CA ALA A 71 1.62 -0.45 -6.92
C ALA A 71 1.38 -1.30 -5.66
N GLY A 72 0.49 -0.85 -4.77
CA GLY A 72 0.11 -1.58 -3.56
C GLY A 72 -0.59 -2.92 -3.86
N VAL A 73 -1.55 -2.94 -4.79
CA VAL A 73 -2.23 -4.17 -5.22
C VAL A 73 -1.22 -5.16 -5.79
N MET A 74 -0.31 -4.71 -6.66
CA MET A 74 0.73 -5.57 -7.23
C MET A 74 1.67 -6.14 -6.17
N GLY A 75 2.08 -5.35 -5.18
CA GLY A 75 2.88 -5.82 -4.04
C GLY A 75 2.17 -6.90 -3.22
N VAL A 76 0.86 -6.72 -2.97
CA VAL A 76 0.04 -7.73 -2.27
C VAL A 76 -0.09 -9.01 -3.10
N LEU A 77 -0.30 -8.91 -4.42
CA LEU A 77 -0.40 -10.09 -5.29
C LEU A 77 0.91 -10.89 -5.30
N PHE A 78 2.05 -10.19 -5.26
CA PHE A 78 3.36 -10.82 -5.16
C PHE A 78 3.53 -11.55 -3.82
N LEU A 79 3.09 -10.93 -2.72
CA LEU A 79 3.13 -11.54 -1.40
C LEU A 79 2.23 -12.78 -1.32
N ARG A 80 1.03 -12.74 -1.93
CA ARG A 80 0.15 -13.91 -2.07
C ARG A 80 0.80 -15.04 -2.86
N HIS A 81 1.46 -14.70 -3.98
CA HIS A 81 2.20 -15.69 -4.76
C HIS A 81 3.34 -16.31 -3.95
N GLY A 82 4.15 -15.50 -3.27
CA GLY A 82 5.25 -16.00 -2.46
C GLY A 82 4.78 -16.90 -1.30
N ILE A 83 3.69 -16.54 -0.60
CA ILE A 83 3.10 -17.43 0.42
C ILE A 83 2.64 -18.75 -0.22
N SER A 84 1.98 -18.71 -1.38
CA SER A 84 1.47 -19.92 -2.04
C SER A 84 2.59 -20.87 -2.49
N VAL A 85 3.72 -20.33 -2.95
CA VAL A 85 4.90 -21.13 -3.37
C VAL A 85 5.52 -21.82 -2.18
N VAL A 86 5.65 -21.15 -1.04
CA VAL A 86 6.27 -21.75 0.15
C VAL A 86 5.32 -22.69 0.91
N THR A 87 4.00 -22.49 0.77
CA THR A 87 2.96 -23.35 1.41
C THR A 87 2.54 -24.53 0.51
N ALA A 88 3.14 -24.70 -0.68
CA ALA A 88 2.76 -25.75 -1.63
C ALA A 88 2.92 -27.18 -1.08
N ASN A 89 3.71 -27.38 -0.03
CA ASN A 89 3.95 -28.68 0.63
C ASN A 89 3.11 -28.91 1.90
N ASP A 90 2.21 -27.99 2.26
CA ASP A 90 1.44 -28.01 3.52
C ASP A 90 0.00 -28.50 3.28
N ASP A 91 -0.59 -29.21 4.25
CA ASP A 91 -1.89 -29.89 4.11
C ASP A 91 -3.02 -28.98 3.59
N GLN A 92 -3.75 -29.47 2.57
CA GLN A 92 -4.80 -28.72 1.85
C GLN A 92 -5.99 -28.29 2.73
N ALA A 93 -6.19 -28.92 3.89
CA ALA A 93 -7.38 -28.75 4.73
C ALA A 93 -7.55 -27.36 5.38
N GLY A 94 -6.55 -26.46 5.29
CA GLY A 94 -6.60 -25.12 5.89
C GLY A 94 -6.45 -23.94 4.91
N LEU A 95 -6.28 -24.18 3.61
CA LEU A 95 -5.85 -23.15 2.66
C LEU A 95 -6.89 -22.04 2.43
N GLN A 96 -8.18 -22.40 2.39
CA GLN A 96 -9.26 -21.45 2.10
C GLN A 96 -9.48 -20.47 3.26
N THR A 97 -9.45 -20.97 4.50
CA THR A 97 -9.52 -20.17 5.71
C THR A 97 -8.32 -19.21 5.82
N ARG A 98 -7.09 -19.71 5.58
CA ARG A 98 -5.87 -18.88 5.54
C ARG A 98 -5.99 -17.73 4.52
N ARG A 99 -6.55 -17.99 3.33
CA ARG A 99 -6.74 -16.98 2.28
C ARG A 99 -7.72 -15.88 2.69
N ILE A 100 -8.80 -16.22 3.40
CA ILE A 100 -9.78 -15.25 3.91
C ILE A 100 -9.15 -14.36 4.98
N PHE A 101 -8.47 -14.95 5.97
CA PHE A 101 -7.78 -14.19 7.01
C PHE A 101 -6.71 -13.27 6.45
N PHE A 102 -5.93 -13.75 5.48
CA PHE A 102 -4.96 -12.93 4.77
C PHE A 102 -5.63 -11.77 4.03
N ALA A 103 -6.74 -12.01 3.32
CA ALA A 103 -7.46 -10.96 2.61
C ALA A 103 -8.03 -9.90 3.57
N LEU A 104 -8.61 -10.31 4.69
CA LEU A 104 -9.09 -9.41 5.75
C LEU A 104 -7.95 -8.58 6.34
N TRP A 105 -6.80 -9.21 6.60
CA TRP A 105 -5.62 -8.52 7.11
C TRP A 105 -5.11 -7.48 6.12
N VAL A 106 -5.01 -7.83 4.83
CA VAL A 106 -4.63 -6.88 3.77
C VAL A 106 -5.61 -5.72 3.69
N LEU A 107 -6.92 -5.97 3.76
CA LEU A 107 -7.94 -4.94 3.68
C LEU A 107 -7.81 -3.96 4.85
N LEU A 108 -7.72 -4.48 6.09
CA LEU A 108 -7.52 -3.66 7.28
C LEU A 108 -6.21 -2.87 7.19
N TYR A 109 -5.13 -3.51 6.74
CA TYR A 109 -3.83 -2.88 6.58
C TYR A 109 -3.85 -1.76 5.53
N GLY A 110 -4.52 -1.98 4.39
CA GLY A 110 -4.70 -0.96 3.37
C GLY A 110 -5.53 0.22 3.88
N PHE A 111 -6.59 -0.05 4.64
CA PHE A 111 -7.41 0.98 5.27
C PHE A 111 -6.60 1.83 6.26
N VAL A 112 -5.96 1.21 7.24
CA VAL A 112 -5.13 1.91 8.24
C VAL A 112 -3.93 2.59 7.58
N GLY A 113 -3.29 1.94 6.61
CA GLY A 113 -2.17 2.46 5.86
C GLY A 113 -2.53 3.71 5.06
N SER A 114 -3.70 3.74 4.42
CA SER A 114 -4.19 4.92 3.70
C SER A 114 -4.43 6.11 4.63
N GLN A 115 -4.98 5.87 5.83
CA GLN A 115 -5.18 6.92 6.83
C GLN A 115 -3.86 7.44 7.39
N MET A 116 -2.93 6.54 7.73
CA MET A 116 -1.60 6.97 8.20
C MET A 116 -0.83 7.70 7.10
N ALA A 117 -0.92 7.24 5.84
CA ALA A 117 -0.31 7.92 4.71
C ALA A 117 -0.89 9.33 4.52
N TRP A 118 -2.19 9.51 4.73
CA TRP A 118 -2.86 10.80 4.69
C TRP A 118 -2.43 11.75 5.83
N THR A 119 -2.32 11.23 7.06
CA THR A 119 -1.88 12.05 8.20
C THR A 119 -0.40 12.43 8.12
N LEU A 120 0.42 11.53 7.57
CA LEU A 120 1.88 11.72 7.46
C LEU A 120 2.32 12.32 6.12
N SER A 121 1.42 12.48 5.14
CA SER A 121 1.81 13.03 3.84
C SER A 121 2.25 14.49 4.02
N PRO A 122 3.51 14.83 3.70
CA PRO A 122 3.96 16.21 3.69
C PRO A 122 3.19 16.95 2.60
N PHE A 123 2.75 18.18 2.88
CA PHE A 123 2.04 19.02 1.91
C PHE A 123 3.00 19.38 0.77
N ILE A 124 2.84 18.71 -0.38
CA ILE A 124 3.57 19.02 -1.61
C ILE A 124 2.55 19.59 -2.61
N GLY A 125 2.70 20.88 -2.96
CA GLY A 125 2.15 21.43 -4.20
C GLY A 125 0.77 22.10 -4.15
N THR A 126 0.23 22.47 -2.98
CA THR A 126 -0.92 23.39 -2.93
C THR A 126 -0.47 24.80 -3.35
N PRO A 127 -1.11 25.45 -4.35
CA PRO A 127 -0.79 26.82 -4.73
C PRO A 127 -1.12 27.78 -3.57
N GLY A 128 -0.10 28.32 -2.88
CA GLY A 128 -0.25 29.39 -1.89
C GLY A 128 -0.07 29.03 -0.41
N GLU A 129 0.15 27.76 -0.06
CA GLU A 129 0.42 27.33 1.34
C GLU A 129 1.91 26.99 1.55
N PRO A 130 2.50 27.31 2.71
CA PRO A 130 3.88 26.93 3.02
C PRO A 130 4.02 25.41 3.13
N PHE A 131 5.22 24.89 2.83
CA PHE A 131 5.52 23.47 3.00
C PHE A 131 5.36 23.07 4.48
N VAL A 132 4.37 22.23 4.78
CA VAL A 132 4.17 21.65 6.12
C VAL A 132 4.53 20.17 6.09
N MET A 133 5.49 19.77 6.92
CA MET A 133 6.04 18.41 6.94
C MET A 133 5.05 17.37 7.51
N ILE A 134 4.15 17.78 8.41
CA ILE A 134 3.11 16.94 9.02
C ILE A 134 1.80 17.71 9.03
N SER A 135 0.84 17.23 8.24
CA SER A 135 -0.44 17.88 8.05
C SER A 135 -1.38 17.50 9.20
N GLN A 136 -1.66 18.41 10.14
CA GLN A 136 -2.77 18.24 11.10
C GLN A 136 -4.12 18.55 10.43
N MET A 137 -4.38 17.98 9.26
CA MET A 137 -5.66 18.17 8.59
C MET A 137 -6.77 17.51 9.41
N GLY A 138 -7.72 18.31 9.89
CA GLY A 138 -9.02 17.81 10.31
C GLY A 138 -9.80 17.33 9.08
N GLY A 139 -9.67 16.06 8.71
CA GLY A 139 -10.34 15.49 7.54
C GLY A 139 -10.02 14.03 7.31
N ASN A 140 -10.82 13.36 6.48
CA ASN A 140 -10.67 11.94 6.16
C ASN A 140 -10.12 11.80 4.72
N PHE A 141 -9.10 10.94 4.53
CA PHE A 141 -8.56 10.59 3.18
C PHE A 141 -9.68 10.33 2.17
N TYR A 142 -10.68 9.55 2.57
CA TYR A 142 -11.78 9.14 1.68
C TYR A 142 -12.64 10.33 1.22
N THR A 143 -12.89 11.29 2.11
CA THR A 143 -13.69 12.48 1.75
C THR A 143 -12.94 13.38 0.77
N ASP A 144 -11.63 13.51 0.92
CA ASP A 144 -10.83 14.37 0.03
C ASP A 144 -10.68 13.79 -1.38
N VAL A 145 -10.53 12.45 -1.50
CA VAL A 145 -10.53 11.76 -2.79
C VAL A 145 -11.87 11.93 -3.51
N ILE A 146 -13.00 11.76 -2.79
CA ILE A 146 -14.34 11.93 -3.37
C ILE A 146 -14.58 13.38 -3.82
N ASN A 147 -14.20 14.35 -2.99
CA ASN A 147 -14.36 15.77 -3.33
C ASN A 147 -13.52 16.15 -4.56
N SER A 148 -12.26 15.71 -4.62
CA SER A 148 -11.40 15.94 -5.79
C SER A 148 -11.98 15.32 -7.06
N LEU A 149 -12.62 14.16 -6.95
CA LEU A 149 -13.28 13.49 -8.09
C LEU A 149 -14.53 14.26 -8.56
N LEU A 150 -15.33 14.77 -7.62
CA LEU A 150 -16.53 15.55 -7.91
C LEU A 150 -16.22 16.91 -8.55
N THR A 151 -15.20 17.61 -8.06
CA THR A 151 -14.77 18.89 -8.64
C THR A 151 -14.26 18.73 -10.07
N LEU A 152 -13.60 17.62 -10.40
CA LEU A 152 -13.09 17.35 -11.74
C LEU A 152 -14.19 16.97 -12.75
N ILE A 153 -15.27 16.36 -12.28
CA ILE A 153 -16.45 16.01 -13.11
C ILE A 153 -17.35 17.24 -13.36
N ARG A 154 -17.25 18.27 -12.53
CA ARG A 154 -18.10 19.47 -12.57
C ARG A 154 -17.51 20.56 -13.47
#